data_AF-A0A0B4DVV5-F1
#
_entry.id   AF-A0A0B4DVV5-F1
#
_cell.length_a   1.000
_cell.length_b   1.000
_cell.length_c   1.000
_cell.angle_alpha   90.00
_cell.angle_beta   90.00
_cell.angle_gamma   90.00
#
_symmetry.space_group_name_H-M   'P 1'
#
loop_
_entity.id
_entity.type
_entity.pdbx_description
1 polymer ?
#
loop_
_entity_poly.entity_id
_entity_poly.type
_entity_poly.pdbx_seq_one_letter_code
_entity_poly.pdbx_strand_id
1 'polypeptide(L)'
;MHFAGKIGSIWQRLPYLLFGLFSEYGYSILRPTLWLLGVWALGFAAFWGYFSGCCVPAPHDVIERPMGSAMALSFSNLFPLFGFGRTFLLEELKALPAVLQFFSGVQSVASLPLLFFLGLGLRQRFRLR
;
A
#
# COMPACT_ATOMS: atom_id res chain seq x y z
N MET A 1 23.21 13.59 -1.12
CA MET A 1 22.42 14.82 -1.41
C MET A 1 23.13 15.85 -2.30
N HIS A 2 24.38 15.63 -2.73
CA HIS A 2 25.18 16.67 -3.40
C HIS A 2 24.82 16.99 -4.87
N PHE A 3 23.96 16.19 -5.52
CA PHE A 3 23.57 16.35 -6.93
C PHE A 3 22.14 16.85 -7.15
N ALA A 4 21.21 16.61 -6.21
CA ALA A 4 19.81 17.06 -6.32
C ALA A 4 19.64 18.58 -6.16
N GLY A 5 20.59 19.25 -5.49
CA GLY A 5 20.60 20.71 -5.35
C GLY A 5 20.84 21.47 -6.67
N LYS A 6 21.32 20.78 -7.72
CA LYS A 6 21.68 21.37 -9.02
C LYS A 6 20.59 21.27 -10.09
N ILE A 7 19.45 20.64 -9.80
CA ILE A 7 18.41 20.38 -10.81
C ILE A 7 17.26 21.38 -10.66
N GLY A 8 17.19 22.39 -11.54
CA GLY A 8 15.98 23.16 -11.88
C GLY A 8 14.94 23.48 -10.79
N SER A 9 13.66 23.52 -11.18
CA SER A 9 12.53 23.94 -10.32
C SER A 9 12.10 22.86 -9.31
N ILE A 10 11.34 23.24 -8.27
CA ILE A 10 10.90 22.33 -7.20
C ILE A 10 10.16 21.09 -7.74
N TRP A 11 9.39 21.25 -8.82
CA TRP A 11 8.61 20.19 -9.47
C TRP A 11 9.50 19.15 -10.17
N GLN A 12 10.64 19.58 -10.71
CA GLN A 12 11.63 18.68 -11.31
C GLN A 12 12.41 17.91 -10.25
N ARG A 13 12.55 18.48 -9.04
CA ARG A 13 13.24 17.84 -7.91
C ARG A 13 12.35 16.84 -7.18
N LEU A 14 11.03 17.04 -7.21
CA LEU A 14 10.05 16.24 -6.47
C LEU A 14 10.21 14.73 -6.70
N PRO A 15 10.28 14.19 -7.93
CA PRO A 15 10.49 12.75 -8.14
C PRO A 15 11.82 12.24 -7.57
N TYR A 16 12.91 13.02 -7.67
CA TYR A 16 14.21 12.66 -7.10
C TYR A 16 14.18 12.65 -5.57
N LEU A 17 13.48 13.60 -4.96
CA LEU A 17 13.31 13.66 -3.51
C LEU A 17 12.45 12.50 -3.00
N LEU A 18 11.35 12.19 -3.66
CA LEU A 18 10.53 11.02 -3.34
C LEU A 18 11.35 9.73 -3.49
N PHE A 19 12.13 9.59 -4.56
CA PHE A 19 12.97 8.41 -4.75
C PHE A 19 14.05 8.26 -3.67
N GLY A 20 14.67 9.36 -3.24
CA GLY A 20 15.59 9.38 -2.12
C GLY A 20 14.91 9.03 -0.78
N LEU A 21 13.71 9.57 -0.54
CA LEU A 21 12.94 9.36 0.69
C LEU A 21 12.46 7.91 0.82
N PHE A 22 11.89 7.35 -0.25
CA PHE A 22 11.28 6.02 -0.22
C PHE A 22 12.29 4.87 -0.37
N SER A 23 13.35 5.06 -1.16
CA SER A 23 14.23 3.95 -1.58
C SER A 23 15.72 4.19 -1.35
N GLU A 24 16.13 5.40 -0.92
CA GLU A 24 17.54 5.80 -0.89
C GLU A 24 18.26 5.52 -2.22
N TYR A 25 17.56 5.82 -3.32
CA TYR A 25 18.04 5.56 -4.69
C TYR A 25 18.30 4.07 -5.01
N GLY A 26 17.59 3.15 -4.36
CA GLY A 26 17.72 1.71 -4.57
C GLY A 26 18.70 1.02 -3.60
N TYR A 27 19.48 1.77 -2.83
CA TYR A 27 20.45 1.17 -1.90
C TYR A 27 19.83 0.57 -0.63
N SER A 28 18.59 0.98 -0.27
CA SER A 28 17.93 0.54 0.95
C SER A 28 16.71 -0.33 0.66
N ILE A 29 16.68 -1.54 1.24
CA ILE A 29 15.52 -2.43 1.24
C ILE A 29 14.59 -2.09 2.43
N LEU A 30 15.16 -1.65 3.55
CA LEU A 30 14.40 -1.45 4.78
C LEU A 30 13.37 -0.31 4.66
N ARG A 31 13.77 0.81 4.03
CA ARG A 31 12.88 1.97 3.85
C ARG A 31 11.62 1.66 3.05
N PRO A 32 11.69 1.08 1.83
CA PRO A 32 10.48 0.75 1.07
C PRO A 32 9.61 -0.29 1.81
N THR A 33 10.21 -1.23 2.55
CA THR A 33 9.46 -2.16 3.41
C THR A 33 8.71 -1.45 4.54
N LEU A 34 9.34 -0.49 5.23
CA LEU A 34 8.70 0.29 6.28
C LEU A 34 7.56 1.16 5.74
N TRP A 35 7.74 1.74 4.56
CA TRP A 35 6.68 2.50 3.89
C TRP A 35 5.51 1.62 3.49
N LEU A 36 5.77 0.43 2.93
CA LEU A 36 4.72 -0.57 2.66
C LEU A 36 4.00 -0.96 3.95
N LEU A 37 4.74 -1.24 5.03
CA LEU A 37 4.16 -1.57 6.33
C LEU A 37 3.29 -0.42 6.88
N GLY A 38 3.72 0.83 6.70
CA GLY A 38 2.94 2.01 7.08
C GLY A 38 1.65 2.16 6.26
N VAL A 39 1.71 1.99 4.94
CA VAL A 39 0.53 2.00 4.06
C VAL A 39 -0.43 0.87 4.42
N TRP A 40 0.09 -0.32 4.72
CA TRP A 40 -0.69 -1.46 5.18
C TRP A 40 -1.38 -1.19 6.53
N ALA A 41 -0.63 -0.67 7.50
CA ALA A 41 -1.17 -0.36 8.82
C ALA A 41 -2.26 0.71 8.75
N LEU A 42 -2.07 1.73 7.90
CA LEU A 42 -3.05 2.79 7.68
C LEU A 42 -4.33 2.24 7.02
N GLY A 43 -4.20 1.40 5.98
CA GLY A 43 -5.34 0.73 5.37
C GLY A 43 -6.04 -0.23 6.33
N PHE A 44 -5.29 -0.97 7.13
CA PHE A 44 -5.83 -1.85 8.17
C PHE A 44 -6.64 -1.06 9.19
N ALA A 45 -6.10 0.05 9.71
CA ALA A 45 -6.80 0.89 10.68
C ALA A 45 -8.10 1.48 10.09
N ALA A 46 -8.09 1.91 8.83
CA ALA A 46 -9.27 2.42 8.14
C ALA A 46 -10.37 1.35 7.96
N PHE A 47 -10.00 0.15 7.47
CA PHE A 47 -10.96 -0.94 7.28
C PHE A 47 -11.44 -1.55 8.60
N TRP A 48 -10.54 -1.67 9.58
CA TRP A 48 -10.88 -2.13 10.92
C TRP A 48 -11.84 -1.17 11.62
N GLY A 49 -11.62 0.14 11.54
CA GLY A 49 -12.54 1.14 12.09
C GLY A 49 -13.95 1.05 11.50
N TYR A 50 -14.07 0.63 10.23
CA TYR A 50 -15.37 0.39 9.59
C TYR A 50 -15.98 -0.95 10.03
N PHE A 51 -15.24 -2.06 9.97
CA PHE A 51 -15.75 -3.39 10.32
C PHE A 51 -16.01 -3.57 11.83
N SER A 52 -15.35 -2.80 12.70
CA SER A 52 -15.57 -2.81 14.15
C SER A 52 -16.67 -1.83 14.60
N GLY A 53 -17.20 -1.02 13.69
CA GLY A 53 -18.23 -0.03 13.99
C GLY A 53 -19.57 -0.69 14.34
N CYS A 54 -20.10 -0.38 15.52
CA CYS A 54 -21.38 -0.93 16.04
C CYS A 54 -22.62 -0.52 15.21
N CYS A 55 -22.50 0.48 14.33
CA CYS A 55 -23.60 1.05 13.54
C CYS A 55 -23.54 0.72 12.04
N VAL A 56 -22.57 -0.08 11.60
CA VAL A 56 -22.50 -0.54 10.22
C VAL A 56 -23.33 -1.82 10.12
N PRO A 57 -24.37 -1.89 9.26
CA PRO A 57 -25.04 -3.14 8.99
C PRO A 57 -24.03 -4.05 8.28
N ALA A 58 -23.32 -4.86 9.05
CA ALA A 58 -22.57 -5.97 8.50
C ALA A 58 -23.59 -6.86 7.78
N PRO A 59 -23.34 -7.29 6.53
CA PRO A 59 -24.07 -8.42 5.97
C PRO A 59 -23.87 -9.55 6.97
N HIS A 60 -24.93 -9.93 7.68
CA HIS A 60 -24.88 -10.78 8.87
C HIS A 60 -24.33 -12.20 8.60
N ASP A 61 -23.95 -12.49 7.36
CA ASP A 61 -23.70 -13.83 6.87
C ASP A 61 -22.27 -14.05 6.33
N VAL A 62 -21.41 -13.01 6.23
CA VAL A 62 -20.16 -13.10 5.44
C VAL A 62 -18.87 -12.84 6.24
N ILE A 63 -18.90 -11.98 7.27
CA ILE A 63 -17.67 -11.56 7.97
C ILE A 63 -17.54 -12.29 9.32
N GLU A 64 -17.09 -13.54 9.30
CA GLU A 64 -16.85 -14.32 10.53
C GLU A 64 -15.68 -13.77 11.37
N ARG A 65 -14.74 -13.04 10.75
CA ARG A 65 -13.52 -12.51 11.38
C ARG A 65 -13.19 -11.09 10.91
N PRO A 66 -13.83 -10.04 11.47
CA PRO A 66 -13.69 -8.66 10.98
C PRO A 66 -12.25 -8.14 11.00
N MET A 67 -11.43 -8.64 11.92
CA MET A 67 -10.02 -8.26 12.02
C MET A 67 -9.19 -8.90 10.91
N GLY A 68 -9.41 -10.19 10.68
CA GLY A 68 -8.74 -10.94 9.61
C GLY A 68 -9.08 -10.36 8.24
N SER A 69 -10.35 -10.05 8.00
CA SER A 69 -10.81 -9.45 6.75
C SER A 69 -10.22 -8.04 6.55
N ALA A 70 -10.16 -7.19 7.57
CA ALA A 70 -9.51 -5.87 7.47
C ALA A 70 -8.02 -5.98 7.12
N MET A 71 -7.30 -6.89 7.79
CA MET A 71 -5.87 -7.14 7.54
C MET A 71 -5.64 -7.68 6.14
N ALA A 72 -6.45 -8.67 5.73
CA ALA A 72 -6.37 -9.32 4.43
C ALA A 72 -6.71 -8.34 3.29
N LEU A 73 -7.73 -7.50 3.47
CA LEU A 73 -8.12 -6.48 2.50
C LEU A 73 -7.00 -5.46 2.29
N SER A 74 -6.47 -4.90 3.38
CA SER A 74 -5.33 -3.99 3.32
C SER A 74 -4.10 -4.64 2.70
N PHE A 75 -3.80 -5.89 3.05
CA PHE A 75 -2.68 -6.64 2.48
C PHE A 75 -2.87 -6.90 0.98
N SER A 76 -4.08 -7.27 0.57
CA SER A 76 -4.38 -7.53 -0.83
C SER A 76 -4.23 -6.27 -1.71
N ASN A 77 -4.56 -5.10 -1.16
CA ASN A 77 -4.32 -3.81 -1.81
C ASN A 77 -2.84 -3.46 -1.92
N LEU A 78 -1.99 -3.97 -1.02
CA LEU A 78 -0.55 -3.77 -1.15
C LEU A 78 0.03 -4.54 -2.35
N PHE A 79 -0.57 -5.65 -2.73
CA PHE A 79 -0.08 -6.49 -3.81
C PHE A 79 -1.16 -6.72 -4.89
N PRO A 80 -1.56 -5.66 -5.61
CA PRO A 80 -2.61 -5.76 -6.63
C PRO A 80 -2.22 -6.71 -7.77
N LEU A 81 -0.92 -6.91 -8.00
CA LEU A 81 -0.37 -7.80 -9.02
C LEU A 81 -0.78 -9.28 -8.82
N PHE A 82 -1.01 -9.71 -7.59
CA PHE A 82 -1.42 -11.08 -7.30
C PHE A 82 -2.94 -11.29 -7.37
N GLY A 83 -3.72 -10.22 -7.44
CA GLY A 83 -5.18 -10.30 -7.59
C GLY A 83 -5.97 -10.80 -6.37
N PHE A 84 -5.32 -11.01 -5.21
CA PHE A 84 -5.96 -11.60 -4.01
C PHE A 84 -7.27 -10.90 -3.61
N GLY A 85 -7.33 -9.58 -3.70
CA GLY A 85 -8.50 -8.80 -3.30
C GLY A 85 -9.74 -9.09 -4.15
N ARG A 86 -9.56 -9.30 -5.46
CA ARG A 86 -10.67 -9.58 -6.38
C ARG A 86 -11.10 -11.05 -6.38
N THR A 87 -10.19 -11.95 -6.04
CA THR A 87 -10.45 -13.40 -6.07
C THR A 87 -11.03 -13.90 -4.76
N PHE A 88 -10.55 -13.40 -3.62
CA PHE A 88 -10.91 -13.91 -2.30
C PHE A 88 -11.70 -12.93 -1.43
N LEU A 89 -11.66 -11.62 -1.74
CA LEU A 89 -12.21 -10.57 -0.88
C LEU A 89 -13.20 -9.65 -1.62
N LEU A 90 -13.81 -10.16 -2.70
CA LEU A 90 -14.67 -9.37 -3.58
C LEU A 90 -15.97 -8.95 -2.88
N GLU A 91 -16.50 -9.81 -2.02
CA GLU A 91 -17.74 -9.58 -1.29
C GLU A 91 -17.54 -8.48 -0.24
N GLU A 92 -16.43 -8.54 0.48
CA GLU A 92 -16.00 -7.55 1.45
C GLU A 92 -15.76 -6.21 0.77
N LEU A 93 -15.07 -6.19 -0.37
CA LEU A 93 -14.82 -4.96 -1.13
C LEU A 93 -16.11 -4.32 -1.64
N LYS A 94 -17.12 -5.11 -2.03
CA LYS A 94 -18.44 -4.61 -2.45
C LYS A 94 -19.28 -4.09 -1.28
N ALA A 95 -19.10 -4.67 -0.09
CA ALA A 95 -19.78 -4.24 1.13
C ALA A 95 -19.19 -2.93 1.72
N LEU A 96 -18.04 -2.48 1.24
CA LEU A 96 -17.44 -1.21 1.66
C LEU A 96 -18.20 0.01 1.10
N PRO A 97 -18.27 1.12 1.85
CA PRO A 97 -18.82 2.37 1.36
C PRO A 97 -17.89 2.96 0.29
N ALA A 98 -18.46 3.78 -0.59
CA ALA A 98 -17.73 4.36 -1.73
C ALA A 98 -16.42 5.05 -1.35
N VAL A 99 -16.38 5.71 -0.18
CA VAL A 99 -15.17 6.39 0.33
C VAL A 99 -14.05 5.39 0.64
N LEU A 100 -14.36 4.26 1.26
CA LEU A 100 -13.35 3.23 1.58
C LEU A 100 -12.96 2.41 0.35
N GLN A 101 -13.86 2.23 -0.62
CA GLN A 101 -13.50 1.66 -1.92
C GLN A 101 -12.52 2.56 -2.68
N PHE A 102 -12.75 3.88 -2.67
CA PHE A 102 -11.80 4.84 -3.23
C PHE A 102 -10.46 4.78 -2.51
N PHE A 103 -10.48 4.76 -1.18
CA PHE A 103 -9.27 4.62 -0.37
C PHE A 103 -8.49 3.32 -0.69
N SER A 104 -9.20 2.20 -0.86
CA SER A 104 -8.65 0.90 -1.30
C SER A 104 -7.95 0.99 -2.66
N GLY A 105 -8.55 1.71 -3.62
CA GLY A 105 -7.95 2.01 -4.92
C GLY A 105 -6.68 2.86 -4.81
N VAL A 106 -6.71 3.93 -4.01
CA VAL A 106 -5.54 4.79 -3.77
C VAL A 106 -4.41 4.00 -3.11
N GLN A 107 -4.72 3.16 -2.13
CA GLN A 107 -3.77 2.27 -1.47
C GLN A 107 -3.10 1.32 -2.49
N SER A 108 -3.88 0.78 -3.43
CA SER A 108 -3.38 -0.09 -4.50
C SER A 108 -2.50 0.62 -5.52
N VAL A 109 -2.80 1.87 -5.85
CA VAL A 109 -1.96 2.67 -6.76
C VAL A 109 -0.67 3.10 -6.06
N ALA A 110 -0.75 3.49 -4.79
CA ALA A 110 0.40 3.91 -4.00
C ALA A 110 1.37 2.76 -3.68
N SER A 111 0.87 1.52 -3.59
CA SER A 111 1.71 0.35 -3.34
C SER A 111 2.60 -0.01 -4.52
N LEU A 112 2.18 0.28 -5.76
CA LEU A 112 2.95 -0.06 -6.97
C LEU A 112 4.35 0.58 -7.01
N PRO A 113 4.52 1.92 -6.85
CA PRO A 113 5.85 2.53 -6.77
C PRO A 113 6.70 1.96 -5.62
N LEU A 114 6.09 1.69 -4.46
CA LEU A 114 6.81 1.17 -3.29
C LEU A 114 7.30 -0.26 -3.51
N LEU A 115 6.47 -1.12 -4.12
CA LEU A 115 6.86 -2.47 -4.52
C LEU A 115 7.97 -2.44 -5.58
N PHE A 116 7.90 -1.51 -6.53
CA PHE A 116 8.96 -1.30 -7.51
C PHE A 116 10.28 -0.94 -6.83
N PHE A 117 10.27 0.00 -5.88
CA PHE A 117 11.45 0.37 -5.10
C PHE A 117 12.00 -0.77 -4.24
N LEU A 118 11.13 -1.58 -3.65
CA LEU A 118 11.52 -2.79 -2.94
C LEU A 118 12.23 -3.78 -3.89
N GLY A 119 11.67 -3.99 -5.08
CA GLY A 119 12.24 -4.83 -6.13
C GLY A 119 13.62 -4.34 -6.60
N LEU A 120 13.80 -3.02 -6.77
CA LEU A 120 15.11 -2.43 -7.09
C LEU A 120 16.14 -2.72 -5.99
N GLY A 121 15.78 -2.53 -4.72
CA GLY A 121 16.66 -2.81 -3.59
C GLY A 121 17.06 -4.29 -3.50
N LEU A 122 16.11 -5.19 -3.75
CA LEU A 122 16.37 -6.63 -3.81
C LEU A 122 17.33 -6.98 -4.95
N ARG A 123 17.09 -6.47 -6.16
CA ARG A 123 17.98 -6.68 -7.32
C ARG A 123 19.40 -6.22 -7.02
N GLN A 124 19.55 -5.05 -6.40
CA GLN A 124 20.86 -4.47 -6.11
C GLN A 124 21.63 -5.27 -5.05
N ARG A 125 20.94 -5.76 -4.00
CA ARG A 125 21.57 -6.57 -2.94
C ARG A 125 21.94 -7.97 -3.41
N PHE A 126 21.06 -8.63 -4.17
CA PHE A 126 21.27 -10.00 -4.65
C PHE A 126 22.04 -10.08 -5.97
N ARG A 127 22.42 -8.93 -6.57
CA ARG A 127 23.12 -8.86 -7.87
C ARG A 127 22.44 -9.72 -8.95
N LEU A 128 21.12 -9.73 -8.96
CA LEU A 128 20.33 -10.41 -9.99
C LEU A 128 20.59 -9.66 -11.32
N ARG A 129 21.28 -10.35 -12.25
CA ARG A 129 21.63 -9.80 -13.57
C ARG A 129 20.40 -9.73 -14.45
#